data_AF-A0A419F4E0-F1
#
_entry.id   AF-A0A419F4E0-F1
#
_cell.length_a   1.000
_cell.length_b   1.000
_cell.length_c   1.000
_cell.angle_alpha   90.00
_cell.angle_beta   90.00
_cell.angle_gamma   90.00
#
_symmetry.space_group_name_H-M   'P 1'
#
loop_
_entity.id
_entity.type
_entity.pdbx_description
1 polymer ?
#
loop_
_entity_poly.entity_id
_entity_poly.type
_entity_poly.pdbx_seq_one_letter_code
_entity_poly.pdbx_strand_id
1 'polypeptide(L)'
;AAAGPSPAYALIREEIDGESKRFDEAFKQCQRAREKAGIYGSSEIWGLAALPLRYLARAGIYHTANYLQDTWAGQVYSAPAAMQDSKVQDFKAETARPFLIFTPRARAKTWTGLHGFEAGIPFTENFLRFINHPGGAGSGASFASGNEGGATQSYLVTVAPKYLSANNGAHRKPVSLLVELAEMGNSHGRREYLGTAMLSPISYTWRPGAQVEVRMTIKVPVYNGDILKLDRSYTLRDFLYDFQSGSRKLYRDEFPQHSASLAAQNLDWIEAGFDLGGEFREVINYHGSSGGGAPAVMVTEVPRIIIRQ
;
A
#
# COMPACT_ATOMS: atom_id res chain seq x y z
N ALA A 1 -37.65 0.33 -14.71
CA ALA A 1 -37.67 -1.05 -14.17
C ALA A 1 -36.22 -1.47 -13.96
N ALA A 2 -35.77 -1.55 -12.71
CA ALA A 2 -34.41 -1.98 -12.41
C ALA A 2 -34.30 -3.48 -12.70
N ALA A 3 -33.41 -3.85 -13.62
CA ALA A 3 -33.09 -5.25 -13.88
C ALA A 3 -32.50 -5.83 -12.59
N GLY A 4 -33.20 -6.77 -11.97
CA GLY A 4 -32.67 -7.51 -10.82
C GLY A 4 -31.40 -8.28 -11.20
N PRO A 5 -30.61 -8.73 -10.20
CA PRO A 5 -29.39 -9.47 -10.45
C PRO A 5 -29.68 -10.70 -11.34
N SER A 6 -28.77 -10.94 -12.29
CA SER A 6 -28.85 -12.09 -13.20
C SER A 6 -29.14 -13.39 -12.44
N PRO A 7 -30.03 -14.26 -12.94
CA PRO A 7 -30.30 -15.57 -12.32
C PRO A 7 -29.03 -16.40 -12.05
N ALA A 8 -28.00 -16.22 -12.87
CA ALA A 8 -26.69 -16.86 -12.66
C ALA A 8 -25.97 -16.34 -11.39
N TYR A 9 -26.12 -15.06 -11.07
CA TYR A 9 -25.56 -14.46 -9.84
C TYR A 9 -26.27 -14.96 -8.58
N ALA A 10 -27.58 -15.18 -8.64
CA ALA A 10 -28.34 -15.73 -7.52
C ALA A 10 -27.91 -17.18 -7.19
N LEU A 11 -27.69 -18.01 -8.21
CA LEU A 11 -27.22 -19.39 -8.05
C LEU A 11 -25.80 -19.46 -7.49
N ILE A 12 -24.88 -18.66 -8.03
CA ILE A 12 -23.50 -18.59 -7.53
C ILE A 12 -23.47 -18.12 -6.07
N ARG A 13 -24.33 -17.16 -5.71
CA ARG A 13 -24.44 -16.66 -4.33
C ARG A 13 -24.97 -17.71 -3.37
N GLU A 14 -26.00 -18.46 -3.76
CA GLU A 14 -26.59 -19.51 -2.93
C GLU A 14 -25.59 -20.66 -2.71
N GLU A 15 -24.81 -21.00 -3.74
CA GLU A 15 -23.76 -22.01 -3.67
C GLU A 15 -22.59 -21.57 -2.77
N ILE A 16 -22.12 -20.32 -2.90
CA ILE A 16 -21.08 -19.74 -2.03
C ILE A 16 -21.55 -19.63 -0.57
N ASP A 17 -22.79 -19.17 -0.34
CA ASP A 17 -23.35 -19.06 1.01
C ASP A 17 -23.55 -20.46 1.64
N GLY A 18 -23.88 -21.47 0.83
CA GLY A 18 -24.00 -22.87 1.25
C GLY A 18 -22.65 -23.51 1.60
N GLU A 19 -21.65 -23.34 0.74
CA GLU A 19 -20.27 -23.81 0.92
C GLU A 19 -19.62 -23.15 2.14
N SER A 20 -19.77 -21.83 2.30
CA SER A 20 -19.25 -21.06 3.42
C SER A 20 -19.82 -21.57 4.76
N LYS A 21 -21.12 -21.84 4.82
CA LYS A 21 -21.76 -22.44 6.01
C LYS A 21 -21.24 -23.84 6.32
N ARG A 22 -21.07 -24.69 5.30
CA ARG A 22 -20.52 -26.05 5.47
C ARG A 22 -19.08 -26.01 5.98
N PHE A 23 -18.28 -25.08 5.46
CA PHE A 23 -16.91 -24.88 5.91
C PHE A 23 -16.83 -24.34 7.35
N ASP A 24 -17.67 -23.36 7.68
CA ASP A 24 -17.85 -22.85 9.05
C ASP A 24 -18.22 -23.96 10.03
N GLU A 25 -19.14 -24.84 9.62
CA GLU A 25 -19.61 -25.94 10.43
C GLU A 25 -18.55 -27.03 10.60
N ALA A 26 -17.83 -27.39 9.53
CA ALA A 26 -16.70 -28.31 9.58
C ALA A 26 -15.57 -27.76 10.48
N PHE A 27 -15.28 -26.46 10.42
CA PHE A 27 -14.27 -25.84 11.28
C PHE A 27 -14.70 -25.79 12.75
N LYS A 28 -15.97 -25.44 13.03
CA LYS A 28 -16.54 -25.50 14.39
C LYS A 28 -16.56 -26.93 14.92
N GLN A 29 -16.81 -27.93 14.08
CA GLN A 29 -16.72 -29.33 14.45
C GLN A 29 -15.29 -29.74 14.77
N CYS A 30 -14.29 -29.29 13.99
CA CYS A 30 -12.88 -29.48 14.31
C CYS A 30 -12.47 -28.82 15.63
N GLN A 31 -12.93 -27.59 15.90
CA GLN A 31 -12.66 -26.93 17.19
C GLN A 31 -13.30 -27.67 18.36
N ARG A 32 -14.57 -28.06 18.24
CA ARG A 32 -15.27 -28.85 19.27
C ARG A 32 -14.65 -30.23 19.46
N ALA A 33 -14.16 -30.87 18.39
CA ALA A 33 -13.44 -32.14 18.46
C ALA A 33 -12.10 -31.96 19.17
N ARG A 34 -11.37 -30.87 18.92
CA ARG A 34 -10.15 -30.51 19.65
C ARG A 34 -10.39 -30.28 21.13
N GLU A 35 -11.46 -29.57 21.50
CA GLU A 35 -11.86 -29.34 22.90
C GLU A 35 -12.28 -30.64 23.59
N LYS A 36 -13.02 -31.53 22.89
CA LYS A 36 -13.45 -32.83 23.42
C LYS A 36 -12.34 -33.87 23.50
N ALA A 37 -11.34 -33.82 22.61
CA ALA A 37 -10.24 -34.77 22.55
C ALA A 37 -9.19 -34.56 23.65
N GLY A 38 -9.47 -33.69 24.64
CA GLY A 38 -8.81 -33.56 25.93
C GLY A 38 -7.46 -34.30 26.04
N ILE A 39 -6.39 -33.62 25.65
CA ILE A 39 -5.00 -33.97 26.01
C ILE A 39 -4.36 -35.15 25.22
N TYR A 40 -5.03 -35.87 24.32
CA TYR A 40 -4.43 -37.05 23.64
C TYR A 40 -4.25 -36.99 22.10
N GLY A 41 -4.12 -35.80 21.52
CA GLY A 41 -3.61 -35.64 20.16
C GLY A 41 -2.54 -34.57 20.16
N SER A 42 -1.29 -34.91 19.81
CA SER A 42 -0.20 -33.94 19.77
C SER A 42 -0.60 -32.75 18.90
N SER A 43 -0.18 -31.54 19.30
CA SER A 43 -0.42 -30.31 18.55
C SER A 43 -0.02 -30.40 17.08
N GLU A 44 0.87 -31.35 16.73
CA GLU A 44 1.26 -31.64 15.35
C GLU A 44 0.12 -32.23 14.52
N ILE A 45 -0.67 -33.17 15.04
CA ILE A 45 -1.77 -33.80 14.28
C ILE A 45 -2.88 -32.79 13.99
N TRP A 46 -3.22 -31.97 14.99
CA TRP A 46 -4.15 -30.86 14.80
C TRP A 46 -3.56 -29.77 13.89
N GLY A 47 -2.23 -29.59 13.90
CA GLY A 47 -1.51 -28.75 12.94
C GLY A 47 -1.68 -29.26 11.51
N LEU A 48 -1.53 -30.56 11.26
CA LEU A 48 -1.68 -31.16 9.92
C LEU A 48 -3.08 -30.97 9.33
N ALA A 49 -4.12 -31.03 10.15
CA ALA A 49 -5.50 -30.80 9.71
C ALA A 49 -5.88 -29.30 9.64
N ALA A 50 -5.43 -28.49 10.62
CA ALA A 50 -5.83 -27.09 10.72
C ALA A 50 -5.00 -26.15 9.84
N LEU A 51 -3.73 -26.46 9.55
CA LEU A 51 -2.87 -25.59 8.73
C LEU A 51 -3.39 -25.43 7.29
N PRO A 52 -3.78 -26.50 6.56
CA PRO A 52 -4.37 -26.35 5.24
C PRO A 52 -5.67 -25.54 5.27
N LEU A 53 -6.53 -25.75 6.27
CA LEU A 53 -7.77 -24.98 6.43
C LEU A 53 -7.51 -23.50 6.73
N ARG A 54 -6.52 -23.20 7.58
CA ARG A 54 -6.06 -21.82 7.85
C ARG A 54 -5.46 -21.16 6.61
N TYR A 55 -4.68 -21.92 5.83
CA TYR A 55 -4.13 -21.45 4.56
C TYR A 55 -5.25 -21.12 3.58
N LEU A 56 -6.22 -22.02 3.39
CA LEU A 56 -7.38 -21.80 2.51
C LEU A 56 -8.21 -20.59 2.96
N ALA A 57 -8.44 -20.44 4.27
CA ALA A 57 -9.13 -19.27 4.82
C ALA A 57 -8.38 -17.96 4.53
N ARG A 58 -7.05 -17.93 4.76
CA ARG A 58 -6.22 -16.74 4.46
C ARG A 58 -6.13 -16.43 2.98
N ALA A 59 -5.99 -17.46 2.13
CA ALA A 59 -6.00 -17.31 0.68
C ALA A 59 -7.35 -16.77 0.22
N GLY A 60 -8.46 -17.28 0.77
CA GLY A 60 -9.81 -16.77 0.53
C GLY A 60 -9.92 -15.29 0.90
N ILE A 61 -9.52 -14.91 2.12
CA ILE A 61 -9.50 -13.51 2.57
C ILE A 61 -8.71 -12.62 1.61
N TYR A 62 -7.52 -13.07 1.17
CA TYR A 62 -6.67 -12.32 0.25
C TYR A 62 -7.31 -12.15 -1.14
N HIS A 63 -7.85 -13.23 -1.71
CA HIS A 63 -8.52 -13.18 -3.01
C HIS A 63 -9.80 -12.33 -2.95
N THR A 64 -10.58 -12.45 -1.88
CA THR A 64 -11.75 -11.60 -1.64
C THR A 64 -11.34 -10.13 -1.48
N ALA A 65 -10.24 -9.84 -0.78
CA ALA A 65 -9.74 -8.47 -0.64
C ALA A 65 -9.37 -7.85 -1.99
N ASN A 66 -8.63 -8.58 -2.83
CA ASN A 66 -8.29 -8.13 -4.19
C ASN A 66 -9.55 -7.94 -5.05
N TYR A 67 -10.46 -8.90 -5.03
CA TYR A 67 -11.73 -8.80 -5.77
C TYR A 67 -12.54 -7.56 -5.37
N LEU A 68 -12.65 -7.28 -4.06
CA LEU A 68 -13.36 -6.10 -3.56
C LEU A 68 -12.66 -4.81 -3.96
N GLN A 69 -11.33 -4.78 -3.95
CA GLN A 69 -10.54 -3.63 -4.38
C GLN A 69 -10.67 -3.37 -5.90
N ASP A 70 -10.59 -4.43 -6.71
CA ASP A 70 -10.74 -4.35 -8.16
C ASP A 70 -12.16 -3.94 -8.55
N THR A 71 -13.16 -4.49 -7.87
CA THR A 71 -14.57 -4.15 -8.11
C THR A 71 -14.87 -2.72 -7.70
N TRP A 72 -14.30 -2.24 -6.59
CA TRP A 72 -14.41 -0.84 -6.19
C TRP A 72 -13.78 0.10 -7.21
N ALA A 73 -12.57 -0.21 -7.69
CA ALA A 73 -11.94 0.57 -8.75
C ALA A 73 -12.76 0.54 -10.04
N GLY A 74 -13.27 -0.62 -10.42
CA GLY A 74 -14.08 -0.82 -11.61
C GLY A 74 -15.48 -0.21 -11.56
N GLN A 75 -16.09 -0.06 -10.38
CA GLN A 75 -17.47 0.45 -10.25
C GLN A 75 -17.55 1.88 -9.72
N VAL A 76 -16.65 2.26 -8.81
CA VAL A 76 -16.68 3.56 -8.12
C VAL A 76 -15.68 4.52 -8.75
N TYR A 77 -14.44 4.11 -9.01
CA TYR A 77 -13.44 5.02 -9.63
C TYR A 77 -13.68 5.28 -11.10
N SER A 78 -14.14 4.27 -11.84
CA SER A 78 -14.44 4.43 -13.27
C SER A 78 -15.74 5.21 -13.52
N ALA A 79 -16.59 5.36 -12.50
CA ALA A 79 -17.89 5.98 -12.66
C ALA A 79 -17.76 7.52 -12.77
N PRO A 80 -18.60 8.17 -13.59
CA PRO A 80 -18.69 9.63 -13.62
C PRO A 80 -19.01 10.19 -12.23
N ALA A 81 -18.44 11.33 -11.86
CA ALA A 81 -18.58 11.93 -10.52
C ALA A 81 -20.04 12.04 -10.04
N ALA A 82 -20.97 12.37 -10.95
CA ALA A 82 -22.40 12.46 -10.66
C ALA A 82 -23.05 11.13 -10.25
N MET A 83 -22.43 9.99 -10.56
CA MET A 83 -22.93 8.65 -10.28
C MET A 83 -22.15 7.95 -9.16
N GLN A 84 -21.02 8.50 -8.72
CA GLN A 84 -20.12 7.83 -7.76
C GLN A 84 -20.83 7.56 -6.42
N ASP A 85 -21.66 8.47 -5.92
CA ASP A 85 -22.43 8.26 -4.68
C ASP A 85 -23.36 7.04 -4.77
N SER A 86 -24.07 6.92 -5.90
CA SER A 86 -24.92 5.75 -6.18
C SER A 86 -24.09 4.49 -6.27
N LYS A 87 -22.91 4.53 -6.89
CA LYS A 87 -22.03 3.37 -7.02
C LYS A 87 -21.40 2.94 -5.71
N VAL A 88 -21.09 3.88 -4.82
CA VAL A 88 -20.69 3.57 -3.43
C VAL A 88 -21.81 2.83 -2.71
N GLN A 89 -23.07 3.27 -2.87
CA GLN A 89 -24.20 2.60 -2.24
C GLN A 89 -24.49 1.22 -2.83
N ASP A 90 -24.45 1.08 -4.16
CA ASP A 90 -24.57 -0.20 -4.86
C ASP A 90 -23.49 -1.18 -4.34
N PHE A 91 -22.23 -0.73 -4.31
CA PHE A 91 -21.11 -1.54 -3.81
C PHE A 91 -21.30 -1.97 -2.36
N LYS A 92 -21.77 -1.07 -1.48
CA LYS A 92 -22.04 -1.38 -0.07
C LYS A 92 -23.20 -2.37 0.09
N ALA A 93 -24.27 -2.20 -0.68
CA ALA A 93 -25.50 -2.99 -0.55
C ALA A 93 -25.40 -4.38 -1.20
N GLU A 94 -24.57 -4.52 -2.24
CA GLU A 94 -24.45 -5.73 -3.03
C GLU A 94 -23.09 -6.41 -2.78
N THR A 95 -21.99 -5.80 -3.25
CA THR A 95 -20.66 -6.42 -3.32
C THR A 95 -20.02 -6.62 -1.93
N ALA A 96 -19.97 -5.56 -1.11
CA ALA A 96 -19.30 -5.58 0.18
C ALA A 96 -20.19 -6.06 1.34
N ARG A 97 -21.51 -6.17 1.12
CA ARG A 97 -22.49 -6.55 2.16
C ARG A 97 -22.15 -7.85 2.90
N PRO A 98 -21.70 -8.94 2.27
CA PRO A 98 -21.35 -10.17 2.99
C PRO A 98 -20.20 -9.98 3.99
N PHE A 99 -19.40 -8.94 3.81
CA PHE A 99 -18.17 -8.68 4.56
C PHE A 99 -18.29 -7.47 5.49
N LEU A 100 -19.45 -6.83 5.56
CA LEU A 100 -19.70 -5.66 6.39
C LEU A 100 -20.84 -5.94 7.37
N ILE A 101 -20.65 -5.60 8.65
CA ILE A 101 -21.71 -5.61 9.66
C ILE A 101 -22.23 -4.19 9.82
N PHE A 102 -23.55 -4.05 9.75
CA PHE A 102 -24.23 -2.83 10.16
C PHE A 102 -24.57 -2.88 11.65
N THR A 103 -23.96 -2.02 12.46
CA THR A 103 -24.27 -1.89 13.88
C THR A 103 -25.04 -0.59 14.14
N PRO A 104 -26.34 -0.65 14.49
CA PRO A 104 -27.07 0.52 14.94
C PRO A 104 -26.64 0.87 16.38
N ARG A 105 -25.76 1.87 16.55
CA ARG A 105 -25.47 2.43 17.87
C ARG A 105 -26.38 3.63 18.13
N ALA A 106 -26.72 3.87 19.40
CA ALA A 106 -27.68 4.89 19.86
C ALA A 106 -27.40 6.35 19.41
N ARG A 107 -26.21 6.64 18.83
CA ARG A 107 -25.82 7.97 18.32
C ARG A 107 -25.27 7.98 16.89
N ALA A 108 -25.05 6.83 16.25
CA ALA A 108 -24.53 6.75 14.88
C ALA A 108 -24.79 5.38 14.23
N LYS A 109 -25.05 5.40 12.92
CA LYS A 109 -25.14 4.21 12.06
C LYS A 109 -23.73 3.86 11.57
N THR A 110 -23.15 2.75 12.03
CA THR A 110 -21.76 2.38 11.70
C THR A 110 -21.66 1.00 11.06
N TRP A 111 -21.05 0.96 9.89
CA TRP A 111 -20.52 -0.21 9.21
C TRP A 111 -19.14 -0.54 9.73
N THR A 112 -18.91 -1.82 10.05
CA THR A 112 -17.59 -2.34 10.43
C THR A 112 -17.30 -3.60 9.61
N GLY A 113 -16.03 -3.95 9.46
CA GLY A 113 -15.66 -5.23 8.86
C GLY A 113 -16.29 -6.40 9.63
N LEU A 114 -16.82 -7.38 8.91
CA LEU A 114 -17.20 -8.66 9.48
C LEU A 114 -15.92 -9.42 9.81
N HIS A 115 -15.73 -9.72 11.10
CA HIS A 115 -14.69 -10.62 11.56
C HIS A 115 -15.29 -12.03 11.68
N GLY A 116 -15.18 -12.81 10.60
CA GLY A 116 -15.46 -14.24 10.58
C GLY A 116 -14.17 -15.00 10.30
N PHE A 117 -13.92 -16.11 11.01
CA PHE A 117 -12.63 -16.83 11.08
C PHE A 117 -11.48 -16.02 11.71
N GLU A 118 -10.32 -16.67 11.90
CA GLU A 118 -9.13 -16.14 12.61
C GLU A 118 -8.64 -14.74 12.16
N ALA A 119 -9.14 -14.21 11.03
CA ALA A 119 -8.97 -12.83 10.60
C ALA A 119 -10.19 -12.34 9.80
N GLY A 120 -10.56 -11.07 9.96
CA GLY A 120 -11.57 -10.43 9.11
C GLY A 120 -10.97 -9.91 7.80
N ILE A 121 -11.83 -9.53 6.84
CA ILE A 121 -11.39 -8.82 5.64
C ILE A 121 -10.70 -7.50 6.05
N PRO A 122 -9.47 -7.20 5.59
CA PRO A 122 -8.67 -6.08 6.07
C PRO A 122 -9.09 -4.75 5.41
N PHE A 123 -10.31 -4.29 5.70
CA PHE A 123 -10.78 -2.99 5.27
C PHE A 123 -9.89 -1.88 5.83
N THR A 124 -9.56 -0.88 5.01
CA THR A 124 -8.84 0.30 5.51
C THR A 124 -9.73 1.11 6.44
N GLU A 125 -9.12 1.68 7.47
CA GLU A 125 -9.81 2.61 8.38
C GLU A 125 -10.40 3.81 7.62
N ASN A 126 -9.74 4.26 6.55
CA ASN A 126 -10.21 5.35 5.70
C ASN A 126 -11.48 4.97 4.92
N PHE A 127 -11.53 3.75 4.37
CA PHE A 127 -12.73 3.22 3.73
C PHE A 127 -13.89 3.14 4.72
N LEU A 128 -13.65 2.57 5.91
CA LEU A 128 -14.68 2.46 6.95
C LEU A 128 -15.18 3.84 7.40
N ARG A 129 -14.30 4.82 7.58
CA ARG A 129 -14.69 6.21 7.89
C ARG A 129 -15.51 6.83 6.77
N PHE A 130 -15.10 6.64 5.52
CA PHE A 130 -15.80 7.17 4.35
C PHE A 130 -17.23 6.64 4.26
N ILE A 131 -17.42 5.32 4.35
CA ILE A 131 -18.76 4.71 4.24
C ILE A 131 -19.67 5.00 5.46
N ASN A 132 -19.09 5.41 6.59
CA ASN A 132 -19.77 5.75 7.84
C ASN A 132 -20.02 7.24 8.01
N HIS A 133 -19.38 8.09 7.21
CA HIS A 133 -19.58 9.52 7.30
C HIS A 133 -21.04 9.84 6.95
N PRO A 134 -21.77 10.63 7.77
CA PRO A 134 -23.18 10.94 7.51
C PRO A 134 -23.40 11.65 6.16
N GLY A 135 -22.33 12.25 5.59
CA GLY A 135 -22.30 12.79 4.23
C GLY A 135 -21.81 11.84 3.14
N GLY A 136 -21.00 10.82 3.45
CA GLY A 136 -20.18 10.08 2.47
C GLY A 136 -20.92 9.02 1.64
N ALA A 137 -22.25 8.96 1.75
CA ALA A 137 -23.05 8.06 0.90
C ALA A 137 -24.55 8.44 0.81
N GLY A 138 -25.10 9.23 1.73
CA GLY A 138 -26.56 9.38 1.87
C GLY A 138 -27.13 10.80 1.94
N SER A 139 -26.31 11.85 2.00
CA SER A 139 -26.83 13.21 2.21
C SER A 139 -26.14 14.25 1.35
N GLY A 140 -25.93 13.99 0.06
CA GLY A 140 -25.44 15.03 -0.86
C GLY A 140 -24.22 15.79 -0.36
N ALA A 141 -23.36 15.19 0.49
CA ALA A 141 -21.94 15.51 0.46
C ALA A 141 -21.42 14.82 -0.79
N SER A 142 -21.87 15.40 -1.88
CA SER A 142 -21.53 15.03 -3.21
C SER A 142 -20.01 14.99 -3.26
N PHE A 143 -19.51 14.29 -4.26
CA PHE A 143 -18.26 14.63 -4.94
C PHE A 143 -18.23 16.11 -5.42
N ALA A 144 -19.06 17.00 -4.86
CA ALA A 144 -19.33 18.35 -5.27
C ALA A 144 -18.12 19.23 -5.01
N SER A 145 -17.70 19.79 -6.12
CA SER A 145 -17.11 21.10 -6.21
C SER A 145 -15.70 21.21 -5.64
N GLY A 146 -14.84 20.25 -6.01
CA GLY A 146 -13.57 20.71 -6.56
C GLY A 146 -13.89 21.46 -7.85
N ASN A 147 -14.05 22.77 -7.76
CA ASN A 147 -14.27 23.70 -8.87
C ASN A 147 -13.69 23.16 -10.19
N GLU A 148 -14.54 23.07 -11.22
CA GLU A 148 -14.15 23.21 -12.63
C GLU A 148 -13.68 24.65 -12.88
N GLY A 149 -12.63 25.02 -12.14
CA GLY A 149 -12.03 26.33 -12.00
C GLY A 149 -10.66 26.17 -11.34
N GLY A 150 -9.73 25.53 -12.06
CA GLY A 150 -8.36 26.03 -12.15
C GLY A 150 -7.40 25.87 -10.96
N ALA A 151 -7.51 24.84 -10.13
CA ALA A 151 -6.37 24.39 -9.33
C ALA A 151 -6.35 22.87 -9.20
N THR A 152 -5.65 22.21 -10.13
CA THR A 152 -5.07 20.89 -9.86
C THR A 152 -4.36 21.00 -8.51
N GLN A 153 -4.86 20.32 -7.47
CA GLN A 153 -4.14 20.25 -6.20
C GLN A 153 -2.74 19.75 -6.52
N SER A 154 -1.78 20.63 -6.32
CA SER A 154 -0.42 20.44 -6.79
C SER A 154 0.47 20.75 -5.61
N TYR A 155 1.22 19.76 -5.18
CA TYR A 155 2.01 19.81 -3.96
C TYR A 155 3.45 20.10 -4.35
N LEU A 156 3.99 21.21 -3.84
CA LEU A 156 5.40 21.53 -4.09
C LEU A 156 6.26 20.64 -3.21
N VAL A 157 7.08 19.79 -3.82
CA VAL A 157 8.04 18.93 -3.14
C VAL A 157 9.43 19.44 -3.45
N THR A 158 10.24 19.65 -2.42
CA THR A 158 11.64 20.02 -2.58
C THR A 158 12.53 18.93 -2.01
N VAL A 159 13.50 18.47 -2.80
CA VAL A 159 14.50 17.47 -2.39
C VAL A 159 15.88 18.09 -2.49
N ALA A 160 16.53 18.27 -1.34
CA ALA A 160 17.88 18.79 -1.26
C ALA A 160 18.83 17.70 -0.73
N PRO A 161 19.82 17.24 -1.51
CA PRO A 161 20.87 16.36 -1.01
C PRO A 161 21.66 17.05 0.10
N LYS A 162 21.86 16.36 1.23
CA LYS A 162 22.46 16.94 2.43
C LYS A 162 23.88 16.44 2.65
N TYR A 163 24.04 15.12 2.73
CA TYR A 163 25.33 14.48 2.95
C TYR A 163 25.33 13.05 2.43
N LEU A 164 26.54 12.51 2.29
CA LEU A 164 26.77 11.13 1.95
C LEU A 164 27.88 10.59 2.85
N SER A 165 27.60 9.49 3.54
CA SER A 165 28.50 8.86 4.51
C SER A 165 28.54 7.35 4.29
N ALA A 166 29.52 6.69 4.88
CA ALA A 166 29.65 5.24 4.84
C ALA A 166 30.19 4.72 6.18
N ASN A 167 30.15 3.40 6.37
CA ASN A 167 30.67 2.78 7.57
C ASN A 167 32.15 3.10 7.84
N ASN A 168 32.50 3.14 9.12
CA ASN A 168 33.88 3.26 9.55
C ASN A 168 34.67 2.04 9.05
N GLY A 169 35.81 2.27 8.42
CA GLY A 169 36.65 1.23 7.83
C GLY A 169 36.46 1.01 6.33
N ALA A 170 35.50 1.69 5.69
CA ALA A 170 35.41 1.69 4.23
C ALA A 170 36.71 2.20 3.59
N HIS A 171 37.27 1.42 2.66
CA HIS A 171 38.52 1.75 1.97
C HIS A 171 38.40 3.03 1.14
N ARG A 172 37.24 3.20 0.48
CA ARG A 172 36.88 4.37 -0.30
C ARG A 172 35.47 4.79 0.06
N LYS A 173 35.30 6.08 0.36
CA LYS A 173 33.99 6.65 0.67
C LYS A 173 33.27 7.07 -0.61
N PRO A 174 31.94 7.03 -0.63
CA PRO A 174 31.15 7.58 -1.73
C PRO A 174 31.47 9.06 -1.96
N VAL A 175 31.52 9.49 -3.22
CA VAL A 175 31.95 10.85 -3.62
C VAL A 175 30.85 11.69 -4.25
N SER A 176 29.79 11.06 -4.75
CA SER A 176 28.68 11.75 -5.41
C SER A 176 27.38 10.98 -5.24
N LEU A 177 26.29 11.74 -5.15
CA LEU A 177 24.90 11.31 -5.05
C LEU A 177 24.10 12.07 -6.10
N LEU A 178 23.69 11.38 -7.16
CA LEU A 178 22.80 11.92 -8.18
C LEU A 178 21.36 11.59 -7.81
N VAL A 179 20.47 12.59 -7.91
CA VAL A 179 19.02 12.37 -7.84
C VAL A 179 18.35 12.97 -9.08
N GLU A 180 17.48 12.18 -9.68
CA GLU A 180 16.68 12.56 -10.83
C GLU A 180 15.21 12.26 -10.57
N LEU A 181 14.34 13.21 -10.89
CA LEU A 181 12.89 13.03 -10.85
C LEU A 181 12.38 12.97 -12.29
N ALA A 182 11.78 11.84 -12.65
CA ALA A 182 11.22 11.60 -13.97
C ALA A 182 9.74 11.26 -13.86
N GLU A 183 8.89 11.98 -14.60
CA GLU A 183 7.49 11.62 -14.81
C GLU A 183 7.39 10.86 -16.14
N MET A 184 6.42 9.95 -16.31
CA MET A 184 6.36 9.09 -17.51
C MET A 184 6.53 9.87 -18.83
N GLY A 185 7.68 9.67 -19.50
CA GLY A 185 8.01 10.30 -20.78
C GLY A 185 8.64 11.69 -20.70
N ASN A 186 8.70 12.33 -19.52
CA ASN A 186 9.31 13.65 -19.32
C ASN A 186 10.20 13.69 -18.06
N SER A 187 11.49 13.94 -18.24
CA SER A 187 12.40 14.22 -17.13
C SER A 187 12.19 15.68 -16.65
N HIS A 188 11.66 15.84 -15.44
CA HIS A 188 11.43 17.18 -14.85
C HIS A 188 12.67 17.76 -14.17
N GLY A 189 13.81 17.09 -14.29
CA GLY A 189 15.11 17.62 -13.93
C GLY A 189 16.02 16.56 -13.30
N ARG A 190 17.31 16.67 -13.63
CA ARG A 190 18.40 15.86 -13.09
C ARG A 190 19.36 16.77 -12.31
N ARG A 191 19.74 16.40 -11.08
CA ARG A 191 20.73 17.14 -10.27
C ARG A 191 21.71 16.20 -9.59
N GLU A 192 23.00 16.52 -9.68
CA GLU A 192 24.10 15.68 -9.16
C GLU A 192 24.78 16.32 -7.95
N TYR A 193 24.49 15.85 -6.74
CA TYR A 193 25.27 16.28 -5.59
C TYR A 193 26.67 15.67 -5.63
N LEU A 194 27.68 16.52 -5.80
CA LEU A 194 29.09 16.17 -5.63
C LEU A 194 29.43 16.46 -4.17
N GLY A 195 29.95 15.49 -3.42
CA GLY A 195 30.09 15.46 -1.95
C GLY A 195 30.77 16.64 -1.24
N THR A 196 31.13 17.70 -1.96
CA THR A 196 31.78 18.92 -1.50
C THR A 196 31.05 20.22 -1.89
N ALA A 197 30.00 20.17 -2.70
CA ALA A 197 29.23 21.35 -3.12
C ALA A 197 27.72 21.09 -2.99
N MET A 198 27.05 21.87 -2.14
CA MET A 198 25.59 21.93 -2.09
C MET A 198 25.06 22.35 -3.45
N LEU A 199 24.47 21.41 -4.17
CA LEU A 199 23.67 21.77 -5.34
C LEU A 199 22.29 22.24 -4.91
N SER A 200 21.77 23.19 -5.68
CA SER A 200 20.43 23.73 -5.51
C SER A 200 19.39 22.62 -5.38
N PRO A 201 18.43 22.74 -4.43
CA PRO A 201 17.36 21.77 -4.27
C PRO A 201 16.60 21.50 -5.57
N ILE A 202 16.18 20.26 -5.79
CA ILE A 202 15.22 19.93 -6.85
C ILE A 202 13.84 20.29 -6.32
N SER A 203 13.13 21.19 -6.98
CA SER A 203 11.73 21.45 -6.69
C SER A 203 10.87 20.85 -7.79
N TYR A 204 9.87 20.07 -7.39
CA TYR A 204 8.95 19.41 -8.29
C TYR A 204 7.51 19.59 -7.77
N THR A 205 6.62 20.01 -8.65
CA THR A 205 5.21 20.18 -8.30
C THR A 205 4.47 18.89 -8.61
N TRP A 206 4.28 18.04 -7.60
CA TRP A 206 3.59 16.77 -7.75
C TRP A 206 2.08 16.97 -7.80
N ARG A 207 1.38 16.14 -8.58
CA ARG A 207 -0.08 16.15 -8.69
C ARG A 207 -0.64 14.75 -8.47
N PRO A 208 -1.84 14.62 -7.88
CA PRO A 208 -2.59 13.38 -7.89
C PRO A 208 -2.63 12.71 -9.26
N GLY A 209 -2.22 11.44 -9.32
CA GLY A 209 -2.16 10.66 -10.56
C GLY A 209 -0.83 10.76 -11.33
N ALA A 210 0.06 11.69 -10.98
CA ALA A 210 1.40 11.76 -11.55
C ALA A 210 2.24 10.55 -11.10
N GLN A 211 2.69 9.75 -12.06
CA GLN A 211 3.63 8.65 -11.83
C GLN A 211 5.05 9.17 -11.96
N VAL A 212 5.67 9.42 -10.80
CA VAL A 212 7.02 9.98 -10.71
C VAL A 212 7.98 8.94 -10.16
N GLU A 213 9.01 8.65 -10.93
CA GLU A 213 10.14 7.82 -10.55
C GLU A 213 11.26 8.73 -10.03
N VAL A 214 11.82 8.36 -8.88
CA VAL A 214 13.03 8.97 -8.33
C VAL A 214 14.18 8.00 -8.57
N ARG A 215 15.15 8.42 -9.38
CA ARG A 215 16.37 7.65 -9.62
C ARG A 215 17.50 8.24 -8.80
N MET A 216 18.09 7.39 -7.97
CA MET A 216 19.22 7.73 -7.12
C MET A 216 20.44 6.94 -7.59
N THR A 217 21.53 7.62 -7.92
CA THR A 217 22.81 6.99 -8.28
C THR A 217 23.89 7.45 -7.31
N ILE A 218 24.49 6.50 -6.60
CA ILE A 218 25.65 6.77 -5.74
C ILE A 218 26.92 6.37 -6.48
N LYS A 219 27.90 7.27 -6.55
CA LYS A 219 29.21 7.02 -7.15
C LYS A 219 30.23 6.73 -6.05
N VAL A 220 30.85 5.56 -6.13
CA VAL A 220 31.90 5.10 -5.21
C VAL A 220 33.17 4.83 -6.02
N PRO A 221 34.30 5.50 -5.71
CA PRO A 221 35.56 5.20 -6.37
C PRO A 221 36.08 3.84 -5.91
N VAL A 222 36.62 3.05 -6.84
CA VAL A 222 37.27 1.76 -6.53
C VAL A 222 38.77 1.83 -6.81
N TYR A 223 39.53 0.81 -6.40
CA TYR A 223 41.00 0.83 -6.38
C TYR A 223 41.66 1.15 -7.73
N ASN A 224 41.05 0.76 -8.84
CA ASN A 224 41.63 0.94 -10.17
C ASN A 224 41.38 2.33 -10.76
N GLY A 225 40.80 3.26 -10.00
CA GLY A 225 40.39 4.58 -10.48
C GLY A 225 39.01 4.59 -11.15
N ASP A 226 38.39 3.43 -11.34
CA ASP A 226 37.03 3.31 -11.84
C ASP A 226 36.00 3.82 -10.82
N ILE A 227 34.80 4.14 -11.31
CA ILE A 227 33.66 4.57 -10.49
C ILE A 227 32.58 3.50 -10.54
N LEU A 228 32.33 2.89 -9.39
CA LEU A 228 31.16 2.05 -9.17
C LEU A 228 29.92 2.94 -9.05
N LYS A 229 28.90 2.66 -9.87
CA LYS A 229 27.60 3.33 -9.81
C LYS A 229 26.60 2.40 -9.15
N LEU A 230 26.02 2.84 -8.05
CA LEU A 230 24.98 2.11 -7.33
C LEU A 230 23.65 2.79 -7.62
N ASP A 231 22.84 2.16 -8.45
CA ASP A 231 21.56 2.70 -8.89
C ASP A 231 20.39 2.14 -8.06
N ARG A 232 19.46 3.01 -7.69
CA ARG A 232 18.21 2.67 -7.02
C ARG A 232 17.08 3.53 -7.57
N SER A 233 15.99 2.87 -7.93
CA SER A 233 14.73 3.53 -8.31
C SER A 233 13.72 3.43 -7.20
N TYR A 234 12.96 4.51 -7.01
CA TYR A 234 11.84 4.61 -6.07
C TYR A 234 10.64 5.22 -6.79
N THR A 235 9.44 4.93 -6.29
CA THR A 235 8.35 5.88 -6.51
C THR A 235 8.62 7.14 -5.69
N LEU A 236 8.13 8.31 -6.12
CA LEU A 236 8.30 9.54 -5.34
C LEU A 236 7.79 9.38 -3.90
N ARG A 237 6.66 8.69 -3.71
CA ARG A 237 6.09 8.46 -2.39
C ARG A 237 7.02 7.63 -1.51
N ASP A 238 7.51 6.51 -2.02
CA ASP A 238 8.39 5.62 -1.25
C ASP A 238 9.69 6.34 -0.88
N PHE A 239 10.24 7.12 -1.82
CA PHE A 239 11.42 7.94 -1.56
C PHE A 239 11.16 8.95 -0.42
N LEU A 240 10.06 9.70 -0.49
CA LEU A 240 9.73 10.67 0.55
C LEU A 240 9.50 10.00 1.91
N TYR A 241 8.86 8.83 1.93
CA TYR A 241 8.61 8.07 3.14
C TYR A 241 9.91 7.53 3.77
N ASP A 242 10.78 6.93 2.96
CA ASP A 242 12.07 6.35 3.38
C ASP A 242 13.03 7.40 3.94
N PHE A 243 12.96 8.63 3.42
CA PHE A 243 13.86 9.73 3.79
C PHE A 243 13.19 10.81 4.66
N GLN A 244 11.98 10.58 5.17
CA GLN A 244 11.26 11.56 6.01
C GLN A 244 12.00 11.91 7.32
N SER A 245 12.86 11.02 7.81
CA SER A 245 13.75 11.25 8.96
C SER A 245 15.00 12.07 8.63
N GLY A 246 15.19 12.44 7.36
CA GLY A 246 16.32 13.21 6.85
C GLY A 246 17.50 12.38 6.37
N SER A 247 17.54 11.08 6.67
CA SER A 247 18.55 10.16 6.12
C SER A 247 18.10 8.71 6.15
N ARG A 248 18.74 7.90 5.30
CA ARG A 248 18.55 6.44 5.26
C ARG A 248 19.90 5.75 5.05
N LYS A 249 20.11 4.66 5.78
CA LYS A 249 21.21 3.72 5.55
C LYS A 249 20.80 2.70 4.49
N LEU A 250 21.61 2.61 3.46
CA LEU A 250 21.50 1.68 2.35
C LEU A 250 22.53 0.58 2.56
N TYR A 251 22.06 -0.63 2.76
CA TYR A 251 22.92 -1.76 3.07
C TYR A 251 23.38 -2.49 1.79
N ARG A 252 24.48 -3.25 1.90
CA ARG A 252 25.07 -3.97 0.77
C ARG A 252 24.11 -4.92 0.06
N ASP A 253 23.21 -5.55 0.79
CA ASP A 253 22.18 -6.46 0.26
C ASP A 253 21.15 -5.76 -0.63
N GLU A 254 21.02 -4.45 -0.52
CA GLU A 254 20.19 -3.64 -1.43
C GLU A 254 20.82 -3.46 -2.81
N PHE A 255 22.10 -3.83 -2.98
CA PHE A 255 22.84 -3.75 -4.24
C PHE A 255 23.42 -5.13 -4.62
N PRO A 256 22.57 -6.14 -4.87
CA PRO A 256 23.03 -7.52 -5.07
C PRO A 256 24.03 -7.65 -6.23
N GLN A 257 23.86 -6.85 -7.29
CA GLN A 257 24.75 -6.83 -8.46
C GLN A 257 26.15 -6.27 -8.16
N HIS A 258 26.30 -5.53 -7.06
CA HIS A 258 27.56 -4.90 -6.66
C HIS A 258 28.06 -5.38 -5.30
N SER A 259 27.41 -6.39 -4.70
CA SER A 259 27.72 -6.90 -3.36
C SER A 259 29.18 -7.30 -3.20
N ALA A 260 29.76 -8.03 -4.16
CA ALA A 260 31.17 -8.41 -4.13
C ALA A 260 32.12 -7.19 -4.17
N SER A 261 31.85 -6.21 -5.04
CA SER A 261 32.64 -4.99 -5.16
C SER A 261 32.55 -4.13 -3.89
N LEU A 262 31.37 -4.02 -3.28
CA LEU A 262 31.17 -3.32 -2.02
C LEU A 262 31.89 -4.01 -0.85
N ALA A 263 31.81 -5.34 -0.78
CA ALA A 263 32.55 -6.13 0.21
C ALA A 263 34.07 -5.94 0.07
N ALA A 264 34.60 -5.91 -1.16
CA ALA A 264 36.02 -5.65 -1.41
C ALA A 264 36.46 -4.22 -0.99
N GLN A 265 35.53 -3.28 -0.92
CA GLN A 265 35.78 -1.92 -0.41
C GLN A 265 35.53 -1.79 1.10
N ASN A 266 35.21 -2.89 1.79
CA ASN A 266 34.78 -2.89 3.18
C ASN A 266 33.58 -1.94 3.42
N LEU A 267 32.66 -1.87 2.45
CA LEU A 267 31.44 -1.09 2.49
C LEU A 267 30.25 -1.99 2.88
N ASP A 268 29.77 -1.83 4.11
CA ASP A 268 28.59 -2.53 4.62
C ASP A 268 27.32 -1.70 4.50
N TRP A 269 27.44 -0.38 4.69
CA TRP A 269 26.35 0.56 4.50
C TRP A 269 26.83 1.91 3.99
N ILE A 270 25.95 2.57 3.25
CA ILE A 270 26.08 3.94 2.79
C ILE A 270 24.88 4.72 3.33
N GLU A 271 25.13 5.81 4.04
CA GLU A 271 24.08 6.69 4.53
C GLU A 271 23.93 7.89 3.61
N ALA A 272 22.75 8.01 3.00
CA ALA A 272 22.38 9.16 2.19
C ALA A 272 21.44 10.06 3.00
N GLY A 273 21.77 11.35 3.09
CA GLY A 273 20.97 12.36 3.77
C GLY A 273 20.28 13.29 2.77
N PHE A 274 19.02 13.62 3.04
CA PHE A 274 18.23 14.58 2.27
C PHE A 274 17.46 15.52 3.21
N ASP A 275 17.44 16.80 2.88
CA ASP A 275 16.47 17.73 3.44
C ASP A 275 15.26 17.79 2.51
N LEU A 276 14.12 17.33 3.02
CA LEU A 276 12.83 17.35 2.33
C LEU A 276 12.07 18.61 2.73
N GLY A 277 11.59 19.36 1.74
CA GLY A 277 10.88 20.62 1.92
C GLY A 277 9.55 20.67 1.17
N GLY A 278 8.82 21.75 1.40
CA GLY A 278 7.48 21.94 0.83
C GLY A 278 6.42 21.04 1.48
N GLU A 279 5.48 20.58 0.68
CA GLU A 279 4.29 19.82 1.08
C GLU A 279 4.49 18.30 0.96
N PHE A 280 5.72 17.83 1.13
CA PHE A 280 6.06 16.41 0.93
C PHE A 280 5.26 15.46 1.85
N ARG A 281 4.85 15.92 3.04
CA ARG A 281 4.01 15.15 3.96
C ARG A 281 2.62 14.89 3.38
N GLU A 282 2.08 15.83 2.64
CA GLU A 282 0.80 15.66 1.94
C GLU A 282 0.92 14.59 0.87
N VAL A 283 2.06 14.52 0.15
CA VAL A 283 2.34 13.47 -0.83
C VAL A 283 2.52 12.09 -0.17
N ILE A 284 3.22 12.01 0.96
CA ILE A 284 3.37 10.76 1.74
C ILE A 284 2.02 10.26 2.23
N ASN A 285 1.20 11.17 2.77
CA ASN A 285 -0.12 10.88 3.32
C ASN A 285 -1.20 10.83 2.22
N TYR A 286 -0.83 11.05 0.96
CA TYR A 286 -1.77 10.98 -0.14
C TYR A 286 -2.17 9.54 -0.38
N HIS A 287 -3.30 9.14 0.21
CA HIS A 287 -3.89 7.82 0.05
C HIS A 287 -4.93 7.76 -1.09
N GLY A 288 -4.87 8.68 -2.06
CA GLY A 288 -5.88 8.80 -3.11
C GLY A 288 -7.14 9.55 -2.68
N SER A 289 -7.16 10.14 -1.48
CA SER A 289 -8.34 10.78 -0.90
C SER A 289 -8.00 12.14 -0.28
N SER A 290 -7.72 13.14 -1.11
CA SER A 290 -7.88 14.55 -0.72
C SER A 290 -8.23 15.48 -1.89
N GLY A 291 -8.59 14.90 -3.04
CA GLY A 291 -9.28 15.59 -4.13
C GLY A 291 -10.53 14.79 -4.50
N GLY A 292 -11.58 14.87 -3.68
CA GLY A 292 -12.93 14.34 -3.96
C GLY A 292 -13.10 12.83 -4.17
N GLY A 293 -12.06 12.05 -4.48
CA GLY A 293 -12.18 10.63 -4.84
C GLY A 293 -12.38 9.69 -3.66
N ALA A 294 -13.07 8.57 -3.91
CA ALA A 294 -13.36 7.57 -2.89
C ALA A 294 -12.06 6.84 -2.42
N PRO A 295 -11.93 6.44 -1.14
CA PRO A 295 -10.69 5.83 -0.62
C PRO A 295 -10.52 4.37 -1.09
N ALA A 296 -9.30 3.84 -1.02
CA ALA A 296 -9.03 2.42 -1.27
C ALA A 296 -9.69 1.55 -0.20
N VAL A 297 -10.24 0.40 -0.62
CA VAL A 297 -11.01 -0.50 0.25
C VAL A 297 -10.10 -1.30 1.16
N MET A 298 -8.93 -1.75 0.68
CA MET A 298 -8.06 -2.72 1.37
C MET A 298 -6.63 -2.20 1.63
N VAL A 299 -5.98 -2.74 2.66
CA VAL A 299 -4.54 -2.56 2.90
C VAL A 299 -3.78 -3.45 1.92
N THR A 300 -2.99 -2.87 1.01
CA THR A 300 -2.26 -3.59 -0.05
C THR A 300 -0.96 -4.25 0.41
N GLU A 301 -0.69 -4.29 1.71
CA GLU A 301 0.46 -5.03 2.23
C GLU A 301 0.19 -6.53 2.10
N VAL A 302 0.88 -7.18 1.16
CA VAL A 302 0.94 -8.64 1.08
C VAL A 302 1.53 -9.14 2.41
N PRO A 303 0.77 -9.87 3.24
CA PRO A 303 1.35 -10.43 4.45
C PRO A 303 2.42 -11.43 4.02
N ARG A 304 3.70 -11.12 4.31
CA ARG A 304 4.80 -12.07 4.15
C ARG A 304 4.47 -13.29 4.98
N ILE A 305 4.22 -14.42 4.32
CA ILE A 305 4.08 -15.71 4.98
C ILE A 305 5.47 -16.09 5.50
N ILE A 306 5.79 -15.67 6.71
CA ILE A 306 6.95 -16.18 7.42
C ILE A 306 6.56 -17.57 7.92
N ILE A 307 6.89 -18.58 7.13
CA ILE A 307 6.91 -19.96 7.63
C ILE A 307 8.12 -20.03 8.56
N ARG A 308 7.90 -19.85 9.86
CA ARG A 308 8.91 -20.23 10.85
C ARG A 308 8.93 -21.76 10.87
N GLN A 309 10.01 -22.34 10.33
CA GLN A 309 10.38 -23.73 10.58
C GLN A 309 10.75 -23.91 12.05
#